data_AF-A0A968WLV8-F1
#
_entry.id   AF-A0A968WLV8-F1
#
_cell.length_a   1.000
_cell.length_b   1.000
_cell.length_c   1.000
_cell.angle_alpha   90.00
_cell.angle_beta   90.00
_cell.angle_gamma   90.00
#
_symmetry.space_group_name_H-M   'P 1'
#
loop_
_entity.id
_entity.type
_entity.pdbx_description
1 polymer ?
#
loop_
_entity_poly.entity_id
_entity_poly.type
_entity_poly.pdbx_seq_one_letter_code
_entity_poly.pdbx_strand_id
1 'polypeptide(L)'
;MAIINGTTESEFLDGNSEDDVMRSFEGDDTANGLDGNDDINGNQQNDIVIGDLGNDTLRGGQGNDTLSGGDGNDRIFGDLGDDVLYGDLGVDTLSGGSGDDLFAIGADTGGLALADADVILDFKGGSGTEADTIGLLGELTFDSLRITTSGNDTIIQDSLTGQFLAVVQNFTGVLTSADFTPTPDFALPEPEEVSVDLQILASDLSDLTIVGSNLTYIVRVINNSSSNATNVLLEALLPIGLEFVSASTSDGELLTPEGGALAGDDRTVSVSLFEFKSFRSVVLTIDVIPLAAQDDLVALTGSDILTFTASVSGSESDPFAANNSVLETTRVNPDLSAIEVVDPVI
;
A
#
# COMPACT_ATOMS: atom_id res chain seq x y z
N MET A 1 16.25 -1.15 3.14
CA MET A 1 16.25 -2.40 2.36
C MET A 1 15.25 -3.42 2.85
N ALA A 2 14.00 -3.09 2.58
CA ALA A 2 12.91 -4.00 2.36
C ALA A 2 12.94 -4.53 0.92
N ILE A 3 12.29 -5.68 0.72
CA ILE A 3 11.89 -6.16 -0.60
C ILE A 3 10.38 -6.28 -0.55
N ILE A 4 9.69 -5.48 -1.36
CA ILE A 4 8.24 -5.41 -1.43
C ILE A 4 7.81 -5.96 -2.78
N ASN A 5 6.84 -6.85 -2.79
CA ASN A 5 6.24 -7.33 -4.02
C ASN A 5 4.72 -7.26 -3.87
N GLY A 6 4.05 -6.68 -4.86
CA GLY A 6 2.59 -6.68 -4.99
C GLY A 6 2.08 -8.04 -5.43
N THR A 7 0.87 -8.05 -5.99
CA THR A 7 0.12 -9.25 -6.33
C THR A 7 -0.37 -9.18 -7.78
N THR A 8 -1.64 -9.50 -8.03
CA THR A 8 -2.26 -9.37 -9.36
C THR A 8 -3.45 -8.42 -9.34
N GLU A 9 -3.60 -7.68 -8.25
CA GLU A 9 -4.68 -6.76 -7.99
C GLU A 9 -4.06 -5.37 -7.82
N SER A 10 -4.82 -4.32 -8.12
CA SER A 10 -4.39 -2.95 -7.88
C SER A 10 -4.12 -2.69 -6.40
N GLU A 11 -2.90 -2.23 -6.10
CA GLU A 11 -2.36 -2.04 -4.76
C GLU A 11 -1.73 -0.66 -4.57
N PHE A 12 -1.61 -0.27 -3.30
CA PHE A 12 -0.80 0.85 -2.85
C PHE A 12 0.36 0.27 -2.03
N LEU A 13 1.59 0.43 -2.52
CA LEU A 13 2.79 -0.17 -1.98
C LEU A 13 3.70 0.93 -1.43
N ASP A 14 3.92 0.92 -0.11
CA ASP A 14 4.86 1.84 0.53
C ASP A 14 6.17 1.14 0.91
N GLY A 15 7.28 1.81 0.57
CA GLY A 15 8.61 1.57 1.09
C GLY A 15 8.76 1.95 2.56
N ASN A 16 10.00 2.25 2.95
CA ASN A 16 10.38 2.81 4.23
C ASN A 16 11.51 3.82 4.02
N SER A 17 12.11 4.34 5.09
CA SER A 17 13.13 5.39 4.98
C SER A 17 14.54 4.89 4.60
N GLU A 18 14.65 3.74 3.93
CA GLU A 18 15.92 3.09 3.59
C GLU A 18 15.83 2.55 2.17
N ASP A 19 16.96 2.45 1.44
CA ASP A 19 17.01 1.89 0.07
C ASP A 19 16.21 0.60 -0.10
N ASP A 20 15.15 0.60 -0.89
CA ASP A 20 14.19 -0.47 -1.06
C ASP A 20 14.19 -1.06 -2.48
N VAL A 21 13.64 -2.28 -2.60
CA VAL A 21 13.41 -2.93 -3.90
C VAL A 21 11.94 -3.31 -3.98
N MET A 22 11.23 -2.72 -4.94
CA MET A 22 9.78 -2.85 -5.08
C MET A 22 9.38 -3.36 -6.45
N ARG A 23 8.39 -4.26 -6.48
CA ARG A 23 7.80 -4.80 -7.72
C ARG A 23 6.28 -4.86 -7.58
N SER A 24 5.54 -4.10 -8.39
CA SER A 24 4.08 -4.04 -8.26
C SER A 24 3.37 -5.27 -8.87
N PHE A 25 3.94 -5.79 -9.98
CA PHE A 25 3.55 -7.01 -10.71
C PHE A 25 2.41 -6.85 -11.72
N GLU A 26 1.18 -7.15 -11.33
CA GLU A 26 0.00 -6.98 -12.18
C GLU A 26 -1.05 -6.18 -11.40
N GLY A 27 -1.83 -5.37 -12.09
CA GLY A 27 -2.77 -4.42 -11.47
C GLY A 27 -2.40 -3.00 -11.86
N ASP A 28 -3.36 -2.09 -11.86
CA ASP A 28 -3.03 -0.66 -11.95
C ASP A 28 -2.59 -0.23 -10.53
N ASP A 29 -1.29 -0.19 -10.26
CA ASP A 29 -0.72 -0.02 -8.92
C ASP A 29 -0.24 1.40 -8.62
N THR A 30 -0.03 1.70 -7.34
CA THR A 30 0.75 2.87 -6.90
C THR A 30 1.87 2.41 -5.97
N ALA A 31 3.12 2.65 -6.34
CA ALA A 31 4.29 2.30 -5.55
C ALA A 31 5.06 3.57 -5.14
N ASN A 32 5.35 3.72 -3.85
CA ASN A 32 6.01 4.88 -3.27
C ASN A 32 7.25 4.50 -2.44
N GLY A 33 8.42 4.96 -2.87
CA GLY A 33 9.73 4.67 -2.27
C GLY A 33 9.91 5.26 -0.87
N LEU A 34 9.46 6.51 -0.69
CA LEU A 34 9.70 7.35 0.48
C LEU A 34 11.16 7.86 0.53
N ASP A 35 11.89 7.65 1.63
CA ASP A 35 13.30 8.05 1.67
C ASP A 35 14.17 6.86 1.27
N GLY A 36 15.17 7.06 0.43
CA GLY A 36 16.07 5.96 0.06
C GLY A 36 16.73 6.16 -1.29
N ASN A 37 17.49 5.19 -1.74
CA ASN A 37 17.82 5.06 -3.17
C ASN A 37 17.17 3.77 -3.64
N ASP A 38 15.97 3.90 -4.18
CA ASP A 38 15.04 2.80 -4.38
C ASP A 38 15.13 2.24 -5.80
N ASP A 39 14.85 0.95 -5.94
CA ASP A 39 14.70 0.25 -7.23
C ASP A 39 13.25 -0.23 -7.35
N ILE A 40 12.43 0.55 -8.07
CA ILE A 40 10.98 0.36 -8.15
C ILE A 40 10.60 -0.01 -9.59
N ASN A 41 9.77 -1.05 -9.72
CA ASN A 41 9.29 -1.55 -11.01
C ASN A 41 7.77 -1.80 -10.97
N GLY A 42 6.99 -1.07 -11.76
CA GLY A 42 5.54 -1.27 -11.92
C GLY A 42 5.22 -2.66 -12.49
N ASN A 43 5.90 -3.02 -13.57
CA ASN A 43 5.85 -4.27 -14.34
C ASN A 43 4.77 -4.30 -15.41
N GLN A 44 3.50 -4.45 -15.07
CA GLN A 44 2.41 -4.61 -16.04
C GLN A 44 1.22 -3.75 -15.63
N GLN A 45 0.40 -3.39 -16.62
CA GLN A 45 -0.72 -2.47 -16.48
C GLN A 45 -0.27 -1.03 -16.16
N ASN A 46 -1.21 -0.13 -15.84
CA ASN A 46 -0.93 1.30 -15.77
C ASN A 46 -0.63 1.68 -14.32
N ASP A 47 0.63 1.93 -14.03
CA ASP A 47 1.13 2.12 -12.70
C ASP A 47 1.47 3.59 -12.41
N ILE A 48 1.48 3.91 -11.12
CA ILE A 48 2.03 5.16 -10.59
C ILE A 48 3.25 4.79 -9.75
N VAL A 49 4.42 5.25 -10.17
CA VAL A 49 5.69 4.92 -9.51
C VAL A 49 6.37 6.20 -9.02
N ILE A 50 6.60 6.28 -7.71
CA ILE A 50 7.11 7.47 -7.02
C ILE A 50 8.39 7.09 -6.27
N GLY A 51 9.49 7.80 -6.53
CA GLY A 51 10.75 7.68 -5.79
C GLY A 51 10.70 8.42 -4.45
N ASP A 52 10.28 9.69 -4.48
CA ASP A 52 10.26 10.63 -3.36
C ASP A 52 11.67 11.13 -3.01
N LEU A 53 12.26 10.84 -1.84
CA LEU A 53 13.58 11.39 -1.49
C LEU A 53 14.72 10.42 -1.81
N GLY A 54 15.61 10.81 -2.73
CA GLY A 54 16.94 10.23 -2.92
C GLY A 54 17.25 9.93 -4.38
N ASN A 55 18.17 9.01 -4.69
CA ASN A 55 18.56 8.76 -6.09
C ASN A 55 18.01 7.43 -6.56
N ASP A 56 16.83 7.47 -7.14
CA ASP A 56 16.01 6.32 -7.40
C ASP A 56 16.21 5.77 -8.82
N THR A 57 15.79 4.54 -8.99
CA THR A 57 15.68 3.88 -10.29
C THR A 57 14.26 3.37 -10.45
N LEU A 58 13.49 4.05 -11.30
CA LEU A 58 12.08 3.80 -11.53
C LEU A 58 11.86 3.19 -12.91
N ARG A 59 11.02 2.15 -12.97
CA ARG A 59 10.60 1.49 -14.21
C ARG A 59 9.09 1.35 -14.23
N GLY A 60 8.45 1.82 -15.30
CA GLY A 60 7.01 1.67 -15.52
C GLY A 60 6.71 0.22 -15.86
N GLY A 61 7.20 -0.21 -17.03
CA GLY A 61 7.14 -1.61 -17.45
C GLY A 61 6.29 -1.76 -18.70
N GLN A 62 5.12 -2.37 -18.58
CA GLN A 62 4.15 -2.52 -19.66
C GLN A 62 2.85 -1.84 -19.28
N GLY A 63 2.43 -0.83 -20.03
CA GLY A 63 1.22 -0.08 -19.74
C GLY A 63 1.50 1.40 -19.87
N ASN A 64 0.50 2.22 -19.64
CA ASN A 64 0.67 3.67 -19.71
C ASN A 64 0.92 4.18 -18.29
N ASP A 65 2.19 4.32 -17.94
CA ASP A 65 2.61 4.55 -16.57
C ASP A 65 2.81 6.04 -16.28
N THR A 66 2.72 6.42 -15.01
CA THR A 66 3.13 7.75 -14.52
C THR A 66 4.24 7.60 -13.50
N LEU A 67 5.40 8.18 -13.79
CA LEU A 67 6.60 8.06 -12.96
C LEU A 67 7.05 9.43 -12.46
N SER A 68 7.31 9.55 -11.15
CA SER A 68 7.85 10.75 -10.50
C SER A 68 9.09 10.39 -9.70
N GLY A 69 10.22 11.02 -10.03
CA GLY A 69 11.51 10.84 -9.33
C GLY A 69 11.44 11.39 -7.92
N GLY A 70 11.02 12.65 -7.78
CA GLY A 70 11.02 13.36 -6.52
C GLY A 70 12.29 14.19 -6.34
N ASP A 71 12.88 14.19 -5.15
CA ASP A 71 14.12 14.91 -4.86
C ASP A 71 15.34 13.99 -5.04
N GLY A 72 16.17 14.23 -6.06
CA GLY A 72 17.51 13.67 -6.15
C GLY A 72 18.03 13.55 -7.58
N ASN A 73 18.70 12.45 -7.92
CA ASN A 73 19.22 12.27 -9.29
C ASN A 73 18.78 10.91 -9.78
N ASP A 74 17.64 10.90 -10.44
CA ASP A 74 16.86 9.71 -10.66
C ASP A 74 17.11 9.13 -12.05
N ARG A 75 16.80 7.85 -12.18
CA ARG A 75 16.78 7.14 -13.45
C ARG A 75 15.37 6.64 -13.69
N ILE A 76 14.69 7.24 -14.64
CA ILE A 76 13.28 6.98 -14.90
C ILE A 76 13.14 6.39 -16.29
N PHE A 77 12.56 5.19 -16.35
CA PHE A 77 12.32 4.43 -17.57
C PHE A 77 10.83 4.12 -17.69
N GLY A 78 10.14 4.67 -18.70
CA GLY A 78 8.74 4.33 -18.98
C GLY A 78 8.61 2.87 -19.47
N ASP A 79 9.53 2.48 -20.36
CA ASP A 79 9.60 1.16 -21.00
C ASP A 79 8.57 0.97 -22.13
N LEU A 80 7.43 0.30 -21.93
CA LEU A 80 6.45 0.01 -22.98
C LEU A 80 5.09 0.64 -22.65
N GLY A 81 4.61 1.51 -23.53
CA GLY A 81 3.31 2.16 -23.45
C GLY A 81 3.46 3.66 -23.54
N ASP A 82 2.35 4.39 -23.40
CA ASP A 82 2.37 5.85 -23.48
C ASP A 82 2.58 6.42 -22.07
N ASP A 83 3.82 6.75 -21.72
CA ASP A 83 4.22 7.03 -20.34
C ASP A 83 4.33 8.53 -20.04
N VAL A 84 4.22 8.90 -18.77
CA VAL A 84 4.42 10.27 -18.27
C VAL A 84 5.53 10.29 -17.23
N LEU A 85 6.61 11.00 -17.52
CA LEU A 85 7.84 11.00 -16.72
C LEU A 85 8.10 12.38 -16.13
N TYR A 86 8.13 12.48 -14.81
CA TYR A 86 8.53 13.64 -14.03
C TYR A 86 9.88 13.35 -13.36
N GLY A 87 10.94 14.06 -13.76
CA GLY A 87 12.22 14.01 -13.04
C GLY A 87 12.14 14.71 -11.68
N ASP A 88 11.36 15.79 -11.63
CA ASP A 88 11.22 16.66 -10.46
C ASP A 88 12.54 17.33 -10.04
N LEU A 89 12.91 17.31 -8.76
CA LEU A 89 14.02 18.09 -8.23
C LEU A 89 15.35 17.35 -8.37
N GLY A 90 16.17 17.79 -9.32
CA GLY A 90 17.60 17.51 -9.34
C GLY A 90 18.12 17.27 -10.74
N VAL A 91 18.94 16.23 -10.94
CA VAL A 91 19.55 15.96 -12.26
C VAL A 91 19.21 14.55 -12.72
N ASP A 92 18.14 14.48 -13.50
CA ASP A 92 17.49 13.22 -13.79
C ASP A 92 17.85 12.68 -15.17
N THR A 93 17.73 11.36 -15.32
CA THR A 93 17.89 10.66 -16.59
C THR A 93 16.58 10.00 -16.95
N LEU A 94 15.95 10.48 -18.03
CA LEU A 94 14.62 10.07 -18.47
C LEU A 94 14.70 9.31 -19.80
N SER A 95 13.99 8.20 -19.90
CA SER A 95 13.81 7.41 -21.12
C SER A 95 12.36 6.95 -21.22
N GLY A 96 11.65 7.37 -22.25
CA GLY A 96 10.23 7.01 -22.43
C GLY A 96 10.10 5.56 -22.90
N GLY A 97 10.94 5.16 -23.86
CA GLY A 97 10.94 3.83 -24.42
C GLY A 97 10.08 3.73 -25.68
N SER A 98 9.01 2.94 -25.64
CA SER A 98 8.16 2.62 -26.78
C SER A 98 6.73 3.05 -26.51
N GLY A 99 6.28 4.09 -27.19
CA GLY A 99 4.93 4.64 -27.10
C GLY A 99 4.99 6.13 -27.39
N ASP A 100 3.87 6.83 -27.25
CA ASP A 100 3.82 8.28 -27.33
C ASP A 100 4.05 8.86 -25.92
N ASP A 101 5.31 9.15 -25.57
CA ASP A 101 5.70 9.49 -24.20
C ASP A 101 5.67 11.00 -23.90
N LEU A 102 5.48 11.35 -22.62
CA LEU A 102 5.57 12.73 -22.12
C LEU A 102 6.72 12.88 -21.12
N PHE A 103 7.67 13.77 -21.45
CA PHE A 103 8.77 14.16 -20.55
C PHE A 103 8.48 15.52 -19.93
N ALA A 104 8.13 15.56 -18.64
CA ALA A 104 7.80 16.79 -17.94
C ALA A 104 9.07 17.55 -17.51
N ILE A 105 9.18 18.81 -17.90
CA ILE A 105 10.26 19.73 -17.51
C ILE A 105 9.68 21.02 -16.92
N GLY A 106 10.33 21.57 -15.90
CA GLY A 106 9.83 22.66 -15.08
C GLY A 106 10.92 23.55 -14.49
N ALA A 107 10.50 24.59 -13.75
CA ALA A 107 11.46 25.40 -12.99
C ALA A 107 12.13 24.61 -11.86
N ASP A 108 11.50 23.52 -11.43
CA ASP A 108 12.06 22.61 -10.44
C ASP A 108 12.97 21.55 -11.07
N THR A 109 12.91 21.37 -12.40
CA THR A 109 13.87 20.53 -13.13
C THR A 109 15.14 21.30 -13.45
N GLY A 110 16.27 20.74 -13.04
CA GLY A 110 17.60 21.20 -13.36
C GLY A 110 18.10 22.52 -12.74
N GLY A 111 19.05 23.22 -13.39
CA GLY A 111 19.83 24.28 -12.72
C GLY A 111 20.54 25.32 -13.59
N LEU A 112 21.43 26.11 -12.99
CA LEU A 112 22.10 27.24 -13.67
C LEU A 112 23.34 26.83 -14.48
N ALA A 113 23.82 25.60 -14.32
CA ALA A 113 24.84 25.03 -15.19
C ALA A 113 24.24 23.94 -16.08
N LEU A 114 24.82 23.74 -17.27
CA LEU A 114 24.39 22.67 -18.18
C LEU A 114 24.51 21.27 -17.56
N ALA A 115 25.43 21.09 -16.60
CA ALA A 115 25.59 19.82 -15.89
C ALA A 115 24.49 19.57 -14.86
N ASP A 116 23.70 20.60 -14.55
CA ASP A 116 22.56 20.50 -13.67
C ASP A 116 21.27 20.27 -14.47
N ALA A 117 21.31 20.06 -15.79
CA ALA A 117 20.10 19.87 -16.59
C ALA A 117 19.74 18.38 -16.67
N ASP A 118 18.46 18.06 -16.71
CA ASP A 118 17.98 16.70 -16.93
C ASP A 118 18.41 16.20 -18.31
N VAL A 119 18.46 14.88 -18.46
CA VAL A 119 18.86 14.22 -19.69
C VAL A 119 17.72 13.35 -20.19
N ILE A 120 17.19 13.68 -21.37
CA ILE A 120 16.21 12.87 -22.10
C ILE A 120 16.95 12.04 -23.15
N LEU A 121 16.88 10.71 -23.06
CA LEU A 121 17.76 9.81 -23.80
C LEU A 121 17.28 9.42 -25.21
N ASP A 122 15.97 9.30 -25.41
CA ASP A 122 15.39 8.60 -26.55
C ASP A 122 14.26 9.34 -27.26
N PHE A 123 14.09 10.64 -26.99
CA PHE A 123 13.02 11.47 -27.56
C PHE A 123 12.83 11.33 -29.08
N LYS A 124 11.59 11.02 -29.48
CA LYS A 124 11.11 10.85 -30.85
C LYS A 124 10.04 11.90 -31.19
N GLY A 125 10.47 13.13 -31.49
CA GLY A 125 9.54 14.17 -31.96
C GLY A 125 8.91 13.91 -33.35
N GLY A 126 7.75 14.51 -33.61
CA GLY A 126 7.07 14.49 -34.92
C GLY A 126 5.60 14.05 -34.87
N SER A 127 5.00 13.77 -36.03
CA SER A 127 3.59 13.33 -36.15
C SER A 127 3.50 11.84 -36.52
N GLY A 128 4.46 11.04 -36.05
CA GLY A 128 4.60 9.62 -36.36
C GLY A 128 3.82 8.72 -35.40
N THR A 129 4.16 7.43 -35.39
CA THR A 129 3.88 6.51 -34.28
C THR A 129 5.05 6.60 -33.31
N GLU A 130 4.79 6.56 -31.99
CA GLU A 130 5.79 6.83 -30.95
C GLU A 130 6.30 8.27 -31.04
N ALA A 131 5.36 9.21 -31.00
CA ALA A 131 5.59 10.65 -31.10
C ALA A 131 5.59 11.30 -29.72
N ASP A 132 6.78 11.47 -29.17
CA ASP A 132 6.97 11.99 -27.82
C ASP A 132 6.70 13.49 -27.74
N THR A 133 6.33 13.94 -26.54
CA THR A 133 6.06 15.34 -26.21
C THR A 133 6.87 15.77 -24.99
N ILE A 134 7.32 17.03 -24.98
CA ILE A 134 7.92 17.65 -23.81
C ILE A 134 6.84 18.45 -23.06
N GLY A 135 6.53 18.04 -21.84
CA GLY A 135 5.61 18.74 -20.96
C GLY A 135 6.26 19.97 -20.34
N LEU A 136 5.54 21.09 -20.31
CA LEU A 136 5.98 22.33 -19.67
C LEU A 136 5.20 22.55 -18.39
N LEU A 137 5.89 22.42 -17.25
CA LEU A 137 5.33 22.60 -15.91
C LEU A 137 5.21 24.08 -15.53
N GLY A 138 4.31 24.35 -14.57
CA GLY A 138 4.05 25.69 -14.06
C GLY A 138 3.62 26.71 -15.13
N GLU A 139 4.30 27.86 -15.18
CA GLU A 139 4.01 28.94 -16.13
C GLU A 139 4.90 28.90 -17.40
N LEU A 140 5.68 27.84 -17.59
CA LEU A 140 6.52 27.70 -18.78
C LEU A 140 5.66 27.61 -20.04
N THR A 141 6.12 28.29 -21.09
CA THR A 141 5.51 28.27 -22.42
C THR A 141 6.61 28.11 -23.46
N PHE A 142 6.28 27.59 -24.64
CA PHE A 142 7.26 27.48 -25.74
C PHE A 142 7.98 28.82 -26.03
N ASP A 143 7.25 29.94 -25.96
CA ASP A 143 7.81 31.28 -26.18
C ASP A 143 8.78 31.73 -25.07
N SER A 144 8.70 31.14 -23.88
CA SER A 144 9.63 31.38 -22.78
C SER A 144 10.92 30.57 -22.90
N LEU A 145 11.03 29.66 -23.88
CA LEU A 145 12.20 28.78 -24.02
C LEU A 145 13.26 29.36 -24.96
N ARG A 146 14.52 29.08 -24.61
CA ARG A 146 15.67 29.19 -25.49
C ARG A 146 16.15 27.78 -25.81
N ILE A 147 15.94 27.36 -27.06
CA ILE A 147 16.35 26.04 -27.56
C ILE A 147 17.61 26.21 -28.42
N THR A 148 18.68 25.49 -28.08
CA THR A 148 19.96 25.53 -28.80
C THR A 148 20.49 24.13 -29.04
N THR A 149 21.36 23.95 -30.04
CA THR A 149 22.00 22.66 -30.31
C THR A 149 23.48 22.71 -29.97
N SER A 150 24.00 21.60 -29.42
CA SER A 150 25.40 21.39 -29.11
C SER A 150 25.81 19.99 -29.55
N GLY A 151 26.52 19.88 -30.66
CA GLY A 151 26.79 18.57 -31.27
C GLY A 151 25.50 17.94 -31.78
N ASN A 152 25.16 16.74 -31.28
CA ASN A 152 23.90 16.06 -31.58
C ASN A 152 22.84 16.29 -30.50
N ASP A 153 23.15 17.06 -29.46
CA ASP A 153 22.23 17.27 -28.34
C ASP A 153 21.47 18.58 -28.51
N THR A 154 20.21 18.57 -28.10
CA THR A 154 19.36 19.77 -28.05
C THR A 154 19.21 20.20 -26.60
N ILE A 155 19.58 21.44 -26.30
CA ILE A 155 19.56 22.04 -24.97
C ILE A 155 18.35 22.96 -24.88
N ILE A 156 17.52 22.73 -23.86
CA ILE A 156 16.34 23.51 -23.53
C ILE A 156 16.64 24.33 -22.28
N GLN A 157 16.48 25.65 -22.39
CA GLN A 157 16.76 26.58 -21.32
C GLN A 157 15.56 27.51 -21.14
N ASP A 158 15.21 27.88 -19.92
CA ASP A 158 14.31 29.00 -19.68
C ASP A 158 15.03 30.30 -20.08
N SER A 159 14.45 31.05 -21.00
CA SER A 159 15.01 32.31 -21.49
C SER A 159 14.92 33.46 -20.48
N LEU A 160 14.00 33.37 -19.50
CA LEU A 160 13.79 34.38 -18.48
C LEU A 160 14.78 34.22 -17.33
N THR A 161 14.86 33.03 -16.74
CA THR A 161 15.75 32.76 -15.61
C THR A 161 17.16 32.36 -16.03
N GLY A 162 17.33 31.79 -17.23
CA GLY A 162 18.59 31.20 -17.67
C GLY A 162 18.85 29.81 -17.10
N GLN A 163 17.87 29.17 -16.47
CA GLN A 163 17.98 27.78 -16.00
C GLN A 163 18.01 26.82 -17.19
N PHE A 164 18.94 25.87 -17.18
CA PHE A 164 18.95 24.74 -18.08
C PHE A 164 17.97 23.70 -17.55
N LEU A 165 16.94 23.42 -18.34
CA LEU A 165 15.84 22.54 -17.95
C LEU A 165 16.18 21.10 -18.34
N ALA A 166 16.52 20.89 -19.62
CA ALA A 166 16.82 19.56 -20.13
C ALA A 166 17.79 19.57 -21.33
N VAL A 167 18.46 18.45 -21.50
CA VAL A 167 19.27 18.08 -22.66
C VAL A 167 18.63 16.86 -23.31
N VAL A 168 18.06 17.07 -24.50
CA VAL A 168 17.59 15.97 -25.35
C VAL A 168 18.78 15.41 -26.10
N GLN A 169 19.22 14.23 -25.69
CA GLN A 169 20.45 13.62 -26.17
C GLN A 169 20.28 13.02 -27.56
N ASN A 170 21.28 13.22 -28.43
CA ASN A 170 21.31 12.63 -29.77
C ASN A 170 20.11 12.95 -30.69
N PHE A 171 19.27 13.94 -30.35
CA PHE A 171 18.14 14.33 -31.17
C PHE A 171 18.61 15.12 -32.41
N THR A 172 18.40 14.51 -33.59
CA THR A 172 18.83 15.10 -34.87
C THR A 172 17.76 15.94 -35.56
N GLY A 173 16.56 16.03 -34.97
CA GLY A 173 15.45 16.83 -35.46
C GLY A 173 15.54 18.30 -35.04
N VAL A 174 14.43 19.02 -35.20
CA VAL A 174 14.26 20.39 -34.71
C VAL A 174 13.01 20.41 -33.86
N LEU A 175 13.14 20.79 -32.59
CA LEU A 175 12.00 21.00 -31.72
C LEU A 175 11.23 22.24 -32.17
N THR A 176 9.93 22.08 -32.32
CA THR A 176 8.96 23.10 -32.71
C THR A 176 7.91 23.23 -31.61
N SER A 177 7.05 24.23 -31.69
CA SER A 177 5.96 24.38 -30.72
C SER A 177 4.98 23.20 -30.68
N ALA A 178 5.00 22.29 -31.67
CA ALA A 178 4.15 21.10 -31.69
C ALA A 178 4.70 19.98 -30.79
N ASP A 179 5.99 20.02 -30.45
CA ASP A 179 6.66 19.03 -29.61
C ASP A 179 6.53 19.37 -28.11
N PHE A 180 5.76 20.42 -27.77
CA PHE A 180 5.56 20.87 -26.40
C PHE A 180 4.09 20.99 -26.06
N THR A 181 3.73 20.61 -24.83
CA THR A 181 2.40 20.80 -24.28
C THR A 181 2.50 21.40 -22.87
N PRO A 182 1.60 22.32 -22.46
CA PRO A 182 1.45 22.64 -21.06
C PRO A 182 1.02 21.39 -20.28
N THR A 183 1.68 21.12 -19.18
CA THR A 183 1.45 19.94 -18.33
C THR A 183 1.27 20.42 -16.88
N PRO A 184 0.25 19.95 -16.16
CA PRO A 184 0.15 20.24 -14.73
C PRO A 184 1.33 19.62 -13.97
N ASP A 185 1.67 20.18 -12.82
CA ASP A 185 2.61 19.53 -11.90
C ASP A 185 2.06 18.15 -11.52
N PHE A 186 2.97 17.21 -11.23
CA PHE A 186 2.58 15.89 -10.76
C PHE A 186 1.66 16.05 -9.55
N ALA A 187 0.46 15.51 -9.67
CA ALA A 187 -0.51 15.43 -8.61
C ALA A 187 -0.77 13.95 -8.40
N LEU A 188 -0.41 13.44 -7.23
CA LEU A 188 -0.88 12.12 -6.80
C LEU A 188 -2.39 12.09 -7.01
N PRO A 189 -2.94 11.09 -7.72
CA PRO A 189 -4.36 10.90 -7.66
C PRO A 189 -4.72 10.75 -6.19
N GLU A 190 -5.68 11.55 -5.73
CA GLU A 190 -6.36 11.27 -4.48
C GLU A 190 -6.74 9.78 -4.56
N PRO A 191 -6.23 8.93 -3.65
CA PRO A 191 -6.32 7.49 -3.81
C PRO A 191 -7.75 7.13 -4.18
N GLU A 192 -7.96 6.51 -5.35
CA GLU A 192 -9.28 6.02 -5.70
C GLU A 192 -9.74 5.18 -4.52
N GLU A 193 -10.84 5.57 -3.90
CA GLU A 193 -11.32 5.07 -2.61
C GLU A 193 -11.36 3.54 -2.58
N VAL A 194 -10.25 2.89 -2.22
CA VAL A 194 -10.21 1.44 -1.99
C VAL A 194 -10.74 1.21 -0.58
N SER A 195 -12.07 1.27 -0.50
CA SER A 195 -12.87 0.78 0.60
C SER A 195 -12.31 -0.55 1.12
N VAL A 196 -11.81 -0.51 2.35
CA VAL A 196 -11.38 -1.64 3.19
C VAL A 196 -12.16 -2.95 2.90
N ASP A 197 -11.46 -3.99 2.41
CA ASP A 197 -11.98 -5.37 2.30
C ASP A 197 -11.35 -6.25 3.40
N LEU A 198 -11.61 -5.89 4.65
CA LEU A 198 -11.31 -6.78 5.77
C LEU A 198 -12.25 -7.99 5.69
N GLN A 199 -11.70 -9.20 5.79
CA GLN A 199 -12.47 -10.44 5.92
C GLN A 199 -12.09 -11.17 7.21
N ILE A 200 -13.10 -11.68 7.93
CA ILE A 200 -12.90 -12.59 9.07
C ILE A 200 -13.42 -13.97 8.70
N LEU A 201 -12.58 -14.97 8.90
CA LEU A 201 -12.98 -16.37 8.90
C LEU A 201 -12.74 -16.95 10.28
N ALA A 202 -13.81 -17.35 10.96
CA ALA A 202 -13.73 -18.03 12.25
C ALA A 202 -14.03 -19.53 12.08
N SER A 203 -13.15 -20.38 12.59
CA SER A 203 -13.38 -21.83 12.67
C SER A 203 -13.20 -22.38 14.08
N ASP A 204 -14.12 -23.26 14.46
CA ASP A 204 -14.04 -24.06 15.68
C ASP A 204 -13.13 -25.27 15.41
N LEU A 205 -12.11 -25.46 16.25
CA LEU A 205 -11.30 -26.67 16.27
C LEU A 205 -11.80 -27.58 17.38
N SER A 206 -12.87 -28.33 17.10
CA SER A 206 -13.42 -29.34 18.03
C SER A 206 -12.53 -30.59 18.19
N ASP A 207 -11.29 -30.61 17.68
CA ASP A 207 -10.45 -31.81 17.54
C ASP A 207 -9.02 -31.69 18.13
N LEU A 208 -8.79 -30.83 19.12
CA LEU A 208 -7.53 -30.84 19.90
C LEU A 208 -7.77 -31.36 21.32
N THR A 209 -7.57 -32.68 21.47
CA THR A 209 -7.31 -33.44 22.70
C THR A 209 -7.50 -32.66 24.01
N ILE A 210 -8.70 -32.77 24.58
CA ILE A 210 -9.11 -32.09 25.80
C ILE A 210 -8.16 -32.43 26.97
N VAL A 211 -7.46 -31.42 27.46
CA VAL A 211 -7.01 -31.33 28.86
C VAL A 211 -7.65 -30.07 29.45
N GLY A 212 -8.95 -30.12 29.79
CA GLY A 212 -9.65 -29.02 30.48
C GLY A 212 -10.96 -28.54 29.83
N SER A 213 -11.63 -27.57 30.46
CA SER A 213 -12.92 -26.98 30.08
C SER A 213 -12.82 -25.84 29.05
N ASN A 214 -11.86 -25.93 28.11
CA ASN A 214 -11.43 -24.80 27.29
C ASN A 214 -11.95 -24.95 25.85
N LEU A 215 -12.52 -23.89 25.25
CA LEU A 215 -12.87 -23.77 23.84
C LEU A 215 -11.75 -23.04 23.08
N THR A 216 -11.36 -23.52 21.89
CA THR A 216 -10.33 -22.87 21.07
C THR A 216 -10.89 -22.52 19.70
N TYR A 217 -10.84 -21.24 19.35
CA TYR A 217 -11.23 -20.71 18.05
C TYR A 217 -10.01 -20.23 17.29
N ILE A 218 -9.93 -20.55 16.00
CA ILE A 218 -8.99 -19.86 15.11
C ILE A 218 -9.77 -18.78 14.39
N VAL A 219 -9.34 -17.54 14.58
CA VAL A 219 -9.90 -16.37 13.91
C VAL A 219 -8.84 -15.87 12.94
N ARG A 220 -9.08 -16.12 11.65
CA ARG A 220 -8.24 -15.56 10.59
C ARG A 220 -8.79 -14.20 10.20
N VAL A 221 -7.96 -13.16 10.33
CA VAL A 221 -8.25 -11.82 9.85
C VAL A 221 -7.40 -11.59 8.60
N ILE A 222 -8.05 -11.23 7.50
CA ILE A 222 -7.43 -11.03 6.19
C ILE A 222 -7.62 -9.57 5.80
N ASN A 223 -6.54 -8.90 5.39
CA ASN A 223 -6.60 -7.64 4.65
C ASN A 223 -6.56 -7.99 3.17
N ASN A 224 -7.65 -7.79 2.44
CA ASN A 224 -7.59 -7.95 0.99
C ASN A 224 -7.30 -6.62 0.27
N SER A 225 -6.95 -5.55 1.00
CA SER A 225 -6.61 -4.26 0.42
C SER A 225 -5.26 -3.74 0.93
N SER A 226 -4.74 -2.73 0.22
CA SER A 226 -3.54 -1.95 0.52
C SER A 226 -3.70 -0.97 1.69
N SER A 227 -4.43 -1.37 2.74
CA SER A 227 -4.67 -0.49 3.88
C SER A 227 -3.36 -0.15 4.61
N ASN A 228 -3.14 1.14 4.85
CA ASN A 228 -2.06 1.70 5.66
C ASN A 228 -2.34 1.62 7.18
N ALA A 229 -3.28 0.75 7.59
CA ALA A 229 -3.65 0.50 8.97
C ALA A 229 -2.42 0.20 9.84
N THR A 230 -2.08 1.15 10.72
CA THR A 230 -1.00 0.95 11.70
C THR A 230 -1.36 -0.12 12.75
N ASN A 231 -2.65 -0.37 12.96
CA ASN A 231 -3.16 -1.44 13.82
C ASN A 231 -4.54 -1.94 13.37
N VAL A 232 -4.81 -3.21 13.60
CA VAL A 232 -6.16 -3.79 13.50
C VAL A 232 -6.54 -4.31 14.88
N LEU A 233 -7.67 -3.85 15.39
CA LEU A 233 -8.27 -4.28 16.63
C LEU A 233 -9.25 -5.44 16.36
N LEU A 234 -8.95 -6.62 16.89
CA LEU A 234 -9.87 -7.74 16.89
C LEU A 234 -10.64 -7.77 18.20
N GLU A 235 -11.95 -7.66 18.11
CA GLU A 235 -12.90 -7.68 19.23
C GLU A 235 -13.73 -8.97 19.20
N ALA A 236 -13.85 -9.62 20.35
CA ALA A 236 -14.68 -10.80 20.54
C ALA A 236 -15.72 -10.53 21.64
N LEU A 237 -17.01 -10.55 21.30
CA LEU A 237 -18.09 -10.39 22.27
C LEU A 237 -18.51 -11.76 22.82
N LEU A 238 -18.20 -12.01 24.10
CA LEU A 238 -18.41 -13.31 24.72
C LEU A 238 -19.85 -13.47 25.30
N PRO A 239 -20.64 -14.46 24.85
CA PRO A 239 -21.95 -14.77 25.43
C PRO A 239 -21.84 -15.31 26.86
N ILE A 240 -22.83 -14.97 27.71
CA ILE A 240 -22.91 -15.34 29.14
C ILE A 240 -22.51 -16.81 29.36
N GLY A 241 -21.54 -17.05 30.25
CA GLY A 241 -20.99 -18.39 30.52
C GLY A 241 -19.59 -18.65 29.97
N LEU A 242 -19.07 -17.78 29.11
CA LEU A 242 -17.67 -17.81 28.67
C LEU A 242 -16.82 -16.75 29.38
N GLU A 243 -15.54 -17.07 29.60
CA GLU A 243 -14.49 -16.17 30.09
C GLU A 243 -13.25 -16.28 29.20
N PHE A 244 -12.63 -15.13 28.95
CA PHE A 244 -11.41 -15.07 28.17
C PHE A 244 -10.22 -15.62 28.96
N VAL A 245 -9.32 -16.31 28.27
CA VAL A 245 -8.12 -16.92 28.88
C VAL A 245 -6.88 -16.32 28.28
N SER A 246 -6.74 -16.47 26.97
CA SER A 246 -5.54 -16.05 26.26
C SER A 246 -5.84 -15.90 24.78
N ALA A 247 -5.21 -14.91 24.18
CA ALA A 247 -5.13 -14.74 22.75
C ALA A 247 -3.67 -14.96 22.38
N SER A 248 -3.42 -15.65 21.29
CA SER A 248 -2.09 -15.75 20.73
C SER A 248 -2.13 -15.64 19.22
N THR A 249 -1.02 -15.30 18.61
CA THR A 249 -0.83 -15.48 17.17
C THR A 249 -0.68 -16.98 16.84
N SER A 250 -0.77 -17.34 15.56
CA SER A 250 -0.58 -18.72 15.11
C SER A 250 0.83 -19.29 15.36
N ASP A 251 1.83 -18.44 15.54
CA ASP A 251 3.21 -18.78 15.90
C ASP A 251 3.46 -18.79 17.43
N GLY A 252 2.44 -18.51 18.24
CA GLY A 252 2.44 -18.68 19.69
C GLY A 252 2.85 -17.45 20.50
N GLU A 253 2.92 -16.26 19.87
CA GLU A 253 3.09 -15.00 20.59
C GLU A 253 1.81 -14.66 21.36
N LEU A 254 1.93 -14.38 22.66
CA LEU A 254 0.77 -14.02 23.50
C LEU A 254 0.35 -12.57 23.23
N LEU A 255 -0.92 -12.39 22.89
CA LEU A 255 -1.53 -11.08 22.72
C LEU A 255 -2.13 -10.61 24.05
N THR A 256 -1.81 -9.39 24.44
CA THR A 256 -2.36 -8.76 25.65
C THR A 256 -3.71 -8.12 25.33
N PRO A 257 -4.80 -8.47 26.04
CA PRO A 257 -6.07 -7.78 25.89
C PRO A 257 -5.94 -6.30 26.26
N GLU A 258 -6.60 -5.45 25.48
CA GLU A 258 -6.79 -4.04 25.81
C GLU A 258 -8.02 -3.89 26.71
N GLY A 259 -7.88 -3.15 27.82
CA GLY A 259 -8.91 -3.01 28.84
C GLY A 259 -8.76 -4.04 29.97
N GLY A 260 -8.82 -3.55 31.22
CA GLY A 260 -8.71 -4.40 32.41
C GLY A 260 -9.90 -5.33 32.61
N ALA A 261 -9.73 -6.32 33.50
CA ALA A 261 -10.65 -7.41 33.83
C ALA A 261 -12.13 -7.17 33.49
N LEU A 262 -12.67 -8.03 32.62
CA LEU A 262 -14.07 -8.13 32.21
C LEU A 262 -15.00 -8.05 33.44
N ALA A 263 -15.59 -6.89 33.68
CA ALA A 263 -16.48 -6.67 34.82
C ALA A 263 -17.74 -5.92 34.37
N GLY A 264 -18.89 -6.57 34.47
CA GLY A 264 -20.21 -6.01 34.15
C GLY A 264 -20.81 -6.54 32.84
N ASP A 265 -21.64 -5.70 32.19
CA ASP A 265 -22.34 -6.03 30.94
C ASP A 265 -21.41 -6.00 29.70
N ASP A 266 -20.21 -5.44 29.83
CA ASP A 266 -19.23 -5.40 28.74
C ASP A 266 -18.35 -6.65 28.78
N ARG A 267 -18.60 -7.56 27.81
CA ARG A 267 -17.93 -8.86 27.70
C ARG A 267 -17.10 -8.96 26.42
N THR A 268 -16.68 -7.79 25.93
CA THR A 268 -15.86 -7.63 24.74
C THR A 268 -14.39 -7.80 25.11
N VAL A 269 -13.69 -8.67 24.38
CA VAL A 269 -12.24 -8.82 24.48
C VAL A 269 -11.65 -8.19 23.24
N SER A 270 -10.82 -7.16 23.41
CA SER A 270 -10.16 -6.49 22.30
C SER A 270 -8.66 -6.79 22.32
N VAL A 271 -8.10 -7.21 21.19
CA VAL A 271 -6.65 -7.46 21.02
C VAL A 271 -6.14 -6.74 19.78
N SER A 272 -5.02 -6.05 19.95
CA SER A 272 -4.34 -5.35 18.86
C SER A 272 -3.42 -6.28 18.07
N LEU A 273 -3.50 -6.19 16.75
CA LEU A 273 -2.80 -7.05 15.80
C LEU A 273 -1.63 -6.37 15.08
N PHE A 274 -1.11 -5.26 15.63
CA PHE A 274 0.06 -4.44 15.25
C PHE A 274 0.84 -4.88 13.99
N GLU A 275 1.18 -3.94 13.11
CA GLU A 275 1.90 -4.18 11.84
C GLU A 275 1.12 -5.14 10.91
N PHE A 276 -0.02 -4.69 10.40
CA PHE A 276 -0.94 -5.50 9.61
C PHE A 276 -0.90 -5.08 8.12
N LYS A 277 0.00 -5.68 7.33
CA LYS A 277 0.22 -5.29 5.92
C LYS A 277 -0.58 -6.10 4.87
N SER A 278 -0.98 -7.35 5.16
CA SER A 278 -1.72 -8.19 4.19
C SER A 278 -2.59 -9.27 4.84
N PHE A 279 -2.06 -10.15 5.69
CA PHE A 279 -2.92 -11.09 6.46
C PHE A 279 -2.26 -11.51 7.78
N ARG A 280 -3.06 -11.73 8.83
CA ARG A 280 -2.59 -12.30 10.11
C ARG A 280 -3.61 -13.31 10.66
N SER A 281 -3.15 -14.51 10.99
CA SER A 281 -3.98 -15.52 11.67
C SER A 281 -3.84 -15.38 13.18
N VAL A 282 -4.97 -15.24 13.88
CA VAL A 282 -5.03 -15.14 15.33
C VAL A 282 -5.66 -16.42 15.89
N VAL A 283 -5.04 -16.99 16.91
CA VAL A 283 -5.56 -18.15 17.65
C VAL A 283 -6.12 -17.63 18.97
N LEU A 284 -7.44 -17.67 19.11
CA LEU A 284 -8.13 -17.21 20.31
C LEU A 284 -8.51 -18.42 21.18
N THR A 285 -7.97 -18.47 22.40
CA THR A 285 -8.31 -19.52 23.38
C THR A 285 -9.23 -18.92 24.44
N ILE A 286 -10.44 -19.49 24.57
CA ILE A 286 -11.50 -19.00 25.45
C ILE A 286 -11.87 -20.13 26.44
N ASP A 287 -12.00 -19.83 27.73
CA ASP A 287 -12.47 -20.82 28.70
C ASP A 287 -13.99 -20.81 28.77
N VAL A 288 -14.55 -22.01 28.90
CA VAL A 288 -15.94 -22.16 29.34
C VAL A 288 -15.91 -22.12 30.86
N ILE A 289 -16.53 -21.11 31.46
CA ILE A 289 -16.73 -21.14 32.91
C ILE A 289 -17.77 -22.23 33.19
N PRO A 290 -17.44 -23.29 33.95
CA PRO A 290 -18.45 -24.22 34.41
C PRO A 290 -19.43 -23.46 35.31
N LEU A 291 -20.74 -23.66 35.10
CA LEU A 291 -21.88 -22.98 35.73
C LEU A 291 -21.91 -22.94 37.28
N ALA A 292 -20.89 -23.46 37.96
CA ALA A 292 -20.91 -23.71 39.40
C ALA A 292 -20.42 -22.54 40.28
N ALA A 293 -20.23 -21.33 39.76
CA ALA A 293 -19.65 -20.23 40.55
C ALA A 293 -20.57 -19.02 40.83
N GLN A 294 -21.71 -18.82 40.14
CA GLN A 294 -22.65 -17.73 40.46
C GLN A 294 -24.10 -18.13 40.14
N ASP A 295 -24.99 -17.96 41.12
CA ASP A 295 -26.39 -18.42 41.16
C ASP A 295 -27.34 -17.85 40.08
N ASP A 296 -26.86 -17.04 39.12
CA ASP A 296 -27.68 -16.35 38.11
C ASP A 296 -27.22 -16.54 36.65
N LEU A 297 -26.25 -17.43 36.36
CA LEU A 297 -25.88 -17.71 34.95
C LEU A 297 -26.76 -18.80 34.32
N VAL A 298 -27.28 -18.51 33.12
CA VAL A 298 -27.96 -19.48 32.24
C VAL A 298 -26.91 -20.33 31.54
N ALA A 299 -27.09 -21.66 31.51
CA ALA A 299 -26.19 -22.57 30.80
C ALA A 299 -26.12 -22.25 29.30
N LEU A 300 -24.92 -22.35 28.71
CA LEU A 300 -24.76 -22.20 27.27
C LEU A 300 -25.67 -23.19 26.54
N THR A 301 -26.55 -22.64 25.73
CA THR A 301 -27.37 -23.37 24.79
C THR A 301 -26.56 -23.42 23.49
N GLY A 302 -26.56 -24.53 22.73
CA GLY A 302 -25.87 -24.56 21.42
C GLY A 302 -26.40 -23.57 20.37
N SER A 303 -27.26 -22.63 20.78
CA SER A 303 -27.74 -21.46 20.07
C SER A 303 -27.03 -20.15 20.44
N ASP A 304 -26.16 -20.13 21.44
CA ASP A 304 -25.39 -18.93 21.80
C ASP A 304 -24.42 -18.57 20.68
N ILE A 305 -24.30 -17.26 20.43
CA ILE A 305 -23.53 -16.69 19.32
C ILE A 305 -22.29 -16.04 19.88
N LEU A 306 -21.14 -16.39 19.32
CA LEU A 306 -19.88 -15.69 19.49
C LEU A 306 -19.68 -14.76 18.30
N THR A 307 -19.48 -13.48 18.57
CA THR A 307 -19.35 -12.44 17.56
C THR A 307 -17.92 -11.92 17.55
N PHE A 308 -17.32 -11.90 16.36
CA PHE A 308 -16.01 -11.32 16.11
C PHE A 308 -16.14 -10.10 15.23
N THR A 309 -15.54 -9.00 15.66
CA THR A 309 -15.42 -7.78 14.87
C THR A 309 -13.94 -7.48 14.71
N ALA A 310 -13.46 -7.28 13.49
CA ALA A 310 -12.13 -6.75 13.25
C ALA A 310 -12.31 -5.34 12.75
N SER A 311 -11.67 -4.37 13.40
CA SER A 311 -11.72 -2.97 13.00
C SER A 311 -10.32 -2.38 12.88
N VAL A 312 -10.11 -1.48 11.92
CA VAL A 312 -8.86 -0.73 11.81
C VAL A 312 -8.78 0.32 12.94
N SER A 313 -7.62 0.49 13.56
CA SER A 313 -7.36 1.53 14.57
C SER A 313 -6.00 2.20 14.34
N GLY A 314 -5.89 3.51 14.54
CA GLY A 314 -4.67 4.30 14.29
C GLY A 314 -4.88 5.42 13.27
N SER A 315 -3.83 6.18 12.92
CA SER A 315 -3.93 7.37 12.05
C SER A 315 -4.22 6.99 10.59
N GLU A 316 -5.46 6.60 10.33
CA GLU A 316 -6.08 6.96 9.08
C GLU A 316 -6.55 8.41 9.22
N SER A 317 -6.12 9.28 8.31
CA SER A 317 -6.82 10.53 8.06
C SER A 317 -8.04 10.28 7.18
N ASP A 318 -8.82 9.22 7.44
CA ASP A 318 -10.01 8.87 6.68
C ASP A 318 -11.28 9.47 7.35
N PRO A 319 -12.01 10.37 6.69
CA PRO A 319 -13.30 10.88 7.15
C PRO A 319 -14.48 9.89 7.00
N PHE A 320 -14.30 8.65 6.52
CA PHE A 320 -15.37 7.69 6.20
C PHE A 320 -15.34 6.37 6.99
N ALA A 321 -15.67 6.45 8.28
CA ALA A 321 -15.77 5.36 9.26
C ALA A 321 -16.77 4.20 8.99
N ALA A 322 -17.22 3.94 7.75
CA ALA A 322 -18.29 2.98 7.46
C ALA A 322 -17.81 1.57 7.08
N ASN A 323 -16.59 1.42 6.53
CA ASN A 323 -16.08 0.13 6.01
C ASN A 323 -14.85 -0.40 6.78
N ASN A 324 -14.36 0.33 7.78
CA ASN A 324 -13.16 -0.03 8.56
C ASN A 324 -13.41 -1.16 9.57
N SER A 325 -14.56 -1.83 9.50
CA SER A 325 -14.90 -2.92 10.39
C SER A 325 -15.66 -4.01 9.65
N VAL A 326 -15.19 -5.25 9.78
CA VAL A 326 -15.91 -6.44 9.32
C VAL A 326 -16.37 -7.26 10.52
N LEU A 327 -17.55 -7.85 10.39
CA LEU A 327 -18.21 -8.63 11.42
C LEU A 327 -18.41 -10.06 10.94
N GLU A 328 -17.98 -11.03 11.73
CA GLU A 328 -18.29 -12.45 11.52
C GLU A 328 -18.88 -13.05 12.79
N THR A 329 -19.89 -13.91 12.64
CA THR A 329 -20.54 -14.57 13.78
C THR A 329 -20.43 -16.07 13.63
N THR A 330 -20.08 -16.76 14.71
CA THR A 330 -20.07 -18.22 14.76
C THR A 330 -20.90 -18.72 15.93
N ARG A 331 -21.46 -19.92 15.80
CA ARG A 331 -22.21 -20.54 16.89
C ARG A 331 -21.23 -21.13 17.88
N VAL A 332 -21.51 -20.94 19.16
CA VAL A 332 -20.85 -21.72 20.19
C VAL A 332 -21.31 -23.16 20.01
N ASN A 333 -20.36 -24.09 19.83
CA ASN A 333 -20.64 -25.51 19.74
C ASN A 333 -20.32 -26.17 21.10
N PRO A 334 -21.26 -26.21 22.05
CA PRO A 334 -21.03 -26.78 23.36
C PRO A 334 -21.21 -28.30 23.35
N ASP A 335 -20.83 -29.03 22.28
CA ASP A 335 -20.97 -30.49 22.24
C ASP A 335 -20.02 -31.14 23.27
N LEU A 336 -20.43 -31.06 24.53
CA LEU A 336 -19.84 -31.66 25.72
C LEU A 336 -20.37 -33.08 25.90
N SER A 337 -20.95 -33.72 24.87
CA SER A 337 -21.55 -35.05 24.96
C SER A 337 -20.54 -36.18 25.23
N ALA A 338 -19.24 -35.87 25.31
CA ALA A 338 -18.20 -36.78 25.76
C ALA A 338 -17.86 -36.73 27.26
N ILE A 339 -18.56 -35.93 28.08
CA ILE A 339 -18.36 -35.92 29.53
C ILE A 339 -19.22 -37.03 30.17
N GLU A 340 -18.70 -38.26 30.19
CA GLU A 340 -19.11 -39.22 31.20
C GLU A 340 -18.66 -38.67 32.57
N VAL A 341 -19.64 -38.23 33.36
CA VAL A 341 -19.42 -37.96 34.79
C VAL A 341 -19.07 -39.31 35.44
N VAL A 342 -17.79 -39.60 35.59
CA VAL A 342 -17.36 -40.66 36.51
C VAL A 342 -17.50 -40.09 37.91
N ASP A 343 -18.60 -40.47 38.56
CA ASP A 343 -18.87 -40.19 39.96
C ASP A 343 -17.66 -40.64 40.82
N PRO A 344 -17.08 -39.78 41.69
CA PRO A 344 -16.06 -40.24 42.63
C PRO A 344 -16.75 -41.11 43.69
N VAL A 345 -16.59 -42.42 43.55
CA VAL A 345 -16.92 -43.36 44.63
C VAL A 345 -16.07 -43.01 45.86
N ILE A 346 -16.77 -42.73 46.96
CA ILE A 346 -16.26 -42.44 48.32
C ILE A 346 -15.35 -43.56 48.82
#